data_AF-A0A851ZD68-F1
#
_entry.id   AF-A0A851ZD68-F1
#
_cell.length_a   1.000
_cell.length_b   1.000
_cell.length_c   1.000
_cell.angle_alpha   90.00
_cell.angle_beta   90.00
_cell.angle_gamma   90.00
#
_symmetry.space_group_name_H-M   'P 1'
#
loop_
_entity.id
_entity.type
_entity.pdbx_description
1 polymer ?
#
loop_
_entity_poly.entity_id
_entity_poly.type
_entity_poly.pdbx_seq_one_letter_code
_entity_poly.pdbx_strand_id
1 'polypeptide(L)'
;CACFSFRKYVPIVSQEQRQSYYSDFSAEFDEYKSLYSRMETVSRTFMRLDAQWKLLSPNSEEYQVKKNNIVKTVCCLSQRAAF
;
A
#
# COMPACT_ATOMS: atom_id res chain seq x y z
N CYS A 1 31.28 -0.60 6.90
CA CYS A 1 31.38 0.34 5.78
C CYS A 1 30.16 0.21 4.87
N ALA A 2 29.20 1.14 4.96
CA ALA A 2 28.01 1.15 4.10
C ALA A 2 27.89 2.54 3.45
N CYS A 3 28.31 2.65 2.18
CA CYS A 3 28.27 3.91 1.43
C CYS A 3 27.73 3.64 0.01
N PHE A 4 26.58 2.97 -0.11
CA PHE A 4 26.07 2.52 -1.41
C PHE A 4 24.98 3.41 -2.03
N SER A 5 24.31 4.31 -1.29
CA SER A 5 23.12 5.02 -1.84
C SER A 5 23.31 6.52 -2.14
N PHE A 6 24.17 7.25 -1.41
CA PHE A 6 24.30 8.71 -1.57
C PHE A 6 25.20 9.18 -2.72
N ARG A 7 25.89 8.28 -3.45
CA ARG A 7 26.86 8.69 -4.48
C ARG A 7 26.28 8.87 -5.89
N LYS A 8 25.13 8.24 -6.19
CA LYS A 8 24.53 8.28 -7.54
C LYS A 8 23.80 9.61 -7.82
N TYR A 9 23.14 10.16 -6.80
CA TYR A 9 22.33 11.37 -6.92
C TYR A 9 22.98 12.52 -6.14
N VAL A 10 23.74 13.35 -6.85
CA VAL A 10 24.39 14.57 -6.33
C VAL A 10 23.57 15.82 -6.71
N PRO A 11 23.80 16.99 -6.10
CA PRO A 11 23.09 18.22 -6.47
C PRO A 11 23.13 18.47 -7.99
N ILE A 12 22.00 18.89 -8.54
CA ILE A 12 21.84 19.09 -9.98
C ILE A 12 22.60 20.36 -10.38
N VAL A 13 23.54 20.22 -11.31
CA VAL A 13 24.33 21.33 -11.86
C VAL A 13 24.15 21.53 -13.36
N SER A 14 23.53 20.58 -14.08
CA SER A 14 23.26 20.70 -15.52
C SER A 14 21.86 20.22 -15.91
N GLN A 15 21.43 20.62 -17.12
CA GLN A 15 20.16 20.18 -17.69
C GLN A 15 20.21 18.72 -18.14
N GLU A 16 21.34 18.22 -18.66
CA GLU A 16 21.47 16.79 -19.00
C GLU A 16 21.36 15.92 -17.74
N GLN A 17 22.01 16.34 -16.64
CA GLN A 17 21.92 15.64 -15.36
C GLN A 17 20.48 15.59 -14.85
N ARG A 18 19.75 16.73 -14.93
CA ARG A 18 18.33 16.80 -14.55
C ARG A 18 17.48 15.83 -15.38
N GLN A 19 17.71 15.76 -16.69
CA GLN A 19 16.94 14.91 -17.58
C GLN A 19 17.23 13.42 -17.32
N SER A 20 18.49 13.07 -17.06
CA SER A 20 18.87 11.72 -16.67
C SER A 20 18.21 11.31 -15.35
N TYR A 21 18.20 12.18 -14.34
CA TYR A 21 17.53 11.88 -13.06
C TYR A 21 16.02 11.73 -13.23
N TYR A 22 15.40 12.55 -14.08
CA TYR A 22 13.99 12.41 -14.42
C TYR A 22 13.71 11.07 -15.08
N SER A 23 14.51 10.67 -16.09
CA SER A 23 14.34 9.39 -16.78
C SER A 23 14.53 8.20 -15.83
N ASP A 24 15.57 8.21 -15.01
CA ASP A 24 15.84 7.18 -14.00
C ASP A 24 14.68 7.07 -12.99
N PHE A 25 14.15 8.20 -12.53
CA PHE A 25 13.00 8.21 -11.61
C PHE A 25 11.74 7.69 -12.30
N SER A 26 11.44 8.17 -13.50
CA SER A 26 10.25 7.78 -14.26
C SER A 26 10.22 6.29 -14.60
N ALA A 27 11.37 5.66 -14.84
CA ALA A 27 11.47 4.23 -15.14
C ALA A 27 10.87 3.35 -14.02
N GLU A 28 11.09 3.73 -12.76
CA GLU A 28 10.64 2.97 -11.58
C GLU A 28 9.34 3.53 -10.98
N PHE A 29 8.94 4.74 -11.37
CA PHE A 29 7.81 5.45 -10.76
C PHE A 29 6.46 4.76 -10.99
N ASP A 30 6.26 4.16 -12.16
CA ASP A 30 5.01 3.46 -12.48
C ASP A 30 4.84 2.19 -11.63
N GLU A 31 5.93 1.46 -11.38
CA GLU A 31 5.92 0.32 -10.47
C GLU A 31 5.64 0.75 -9.02
N TYR A 32 6.33 1.79 -8.55
CA TYR A 32 6.05 2.39 -7.24
C TYR A 32 4.58 2.79 -7.10
N LYS A 33 4.01 3.45 -8.11
CA LYS A 33 2.60 3.85 -8.11
C LYS A 33 1.65 2.66 -8.03
N SER A 34 1.93 1.60 -8.78
CA SER A 34 1.15 0.37 -8.76
C SER A 34 1.17 -0.28 -7.36
N LEU A 35 2.34 -0.38 -6.74
CA LEU A 35 2.50 -0.90 -5.39
C LEU A 35 1.79 -0.02 -4.35
N TYR A 36 1.95 1.30 -4.44
CA TYR A 36 1.28 2.25 -3.56
C TYR A 36 -0.25 2.14 -3.66
N SER A 37 -0.79 2.03 -4.88
CA SER A 37 -2.23 1.83 -5.11
C SER A 37 -2.75 0.52 -4.50
N ARG A 38 -1.97 -0.57 -4.59
CA ARG A 38 -2.29 -1.83 -3.89
C ARG A 38 -2.34 -1.65 -2.38
N MET A 39 -1.33 -1.00 -1.79
CA MET A 39 -1.28 -0.72 -0.34
C MET A 39 -2.44 0.18 0.12
N GLU A 40 -2.77 1.19 -0.68
CA GLU A 40 -3.89 2.10 -0.40
C GLU A 40 -5.24 1.34 -0.43
N THR A 41 -5.44 0.47 -1.42
CA THR A 41 -6.66 -0.35 -1.55
C THR A 41 -6.85 -1.26 -0.34
N VAL A 42 -5.76 -1.90 0.13
CA VAL A 42 -5.78 -2.73 1.34
C VAL A 42 -6.16 -1.89 2.56
N SER A 43 -5.50 -0.74 2.75
CA SER A 43 -5.75 0.18 3.86
C SER A 43 -7.20 0.66 3.91
N ARG A 44 -7.76 1.09 2.77
CA ARG A 44 -9.16 1.50 2.65
C ARG A 44 -10.14 0.37 2.97
N THR A 45 -9.81 -0.85 2.58
CA THR A 45 -10.64 -2.02 2.89
C THR A 45 -10.69 -2.28 4.39
N PHE A 46 -9.56 -2.19 5.09
CA PHE A 46 -9.51 -2.30 6.55
C PHE A 46 -10.33 -1.22 7.25
N MET A 47 -10.19 0.05 6.84
CA MET A 47 -10.99 1.14 7.41
C MET A 47 -12.49 0.91 7.24
N ARG A 48 -12.92 0.42 6.06
CA ARG A 48 -14.32 0.10 5.81
C ARG A 48 -14.83 -1.05 6.68
N LEU A 49 -14.02 -2.10 6.85
CA LEU A 49 -14.39 -3.25 7.70
C LEU A 49 -14.48 -2.83 9.18
N ASP A 50 -13.57 -2.00 9.66
CA ASP A 50 -13.60 -1.44 11.03
C ASP A 50 -14.84 -0.58 11.27
N ALA A 51 -15.17 0.32 10.32
CA ALA A 51 -16.39 1.11 10.40
C ALA A 51 -17.66 0.24 10.41
N GLN A 52 -17.71 -0.79 9.56
CA GLN A 52 -18.83 -1.74 9.57
C GLN A 52 -18.92 -2.51 10.88
N TRP A 53 -17.78 -2.97 11.42
CA TRP A 53 -17.72 -3.70 12.68
C TRP A 53 -18.28 -2.90 13.84
N LYS A 54 -17.91 -1.62 13.94
CA LYS A 54 -18.38 -0.69 14.99
C LYS A 54 -19.88 -0.45 14.97
N LEU A 55 -20.54 -0.64 13.81
CA LEU A 55 -21.98 -0.45 13.65
C LEU A 55 -22.80 -1.71 13.92
N LEU A 56 -22.16 -2.87 14.11
CA LEU A 56 -22.89 -4.11 14.35
C LEU A 56 -23.41 -4.16 15.78
N SER A 57 -24.73 -4.34 15.93
CA SER A 57 -25.34 -4.60 17.24
C SER A 57 -24.98 -6.02 17.70
N PRO A 58 -24.35 -6.20 18.87
CA PRO A 58 -24.10 -7.52 19.41
C PRO A 58 -25.45 -8.18 19.73
N ASN A 59 -25.63 -9.44 19.28
CA ASN A 59 -26.78 -10.35 19.54
C ASN A 59 -27.74 -10.63 18.36
N SER A 60 -27.48 -10.16 17.14
CA SER A 60 -28.23 -10.61 15.96
C SER A 60 -27.54 -11.76 15.23
N GLU A 61 -28.31 -12.58 14.50
CA GLU A 61 -27.75 -13.60 13.60
C GLU A 61 -26.89 -12.96 12.48
N GLU A 62 -27.29 -11.76 12.03
CA GLU A 62 -26.53 -10.92 11.11
C GLU A 62 -25.14 -10.54 11.64
N TYR A 63 -25.01 -10.33 12.96
CA TYR A 63 -23.72 -10.06 13.60
C TYR A 63 -22.74 -11.20 13.37
N GLN A 64 -23.18 -12.46 13.55
CA GLN A 64 -22.31 -13.64 13.41
C GLN A 64 -21.88 -13.87 11.96
N VAL A 65 -22.81 -13.74 11.01
CA VAL A 65 -22.52 -13.87 9.57
C VAL A 65 -21.54 -12.78 9.13
N LYS A 66 -21.77 -11.54 9.54
CA LYS A 66 -20.91 -10.40 9.16
C LYS A 66 -19.54 -10.47 9.82
N LYS A 67 -19.47 -10.90 11.08
CA LYS A 67 -18.22 -11.19 11.79
C LYS A 67 -17.38 -12.23 11.05
N ASN A 68 -17.97 -13.35 10.65
CA ASN A 68 -17.26 -14.41 9.93
C ASN A 68 -16.73 -13.92 8.57
N ASN A 69 -17.51 -13.12 7.85
CA ASN A 69 -17.09 -12.51 6.58
C ASN A 69 -15.94 -11.51 6.75
N ILE A 70 -15.97 -10.68 7.79
CA ILE A 70 -14.88 -9.74 8.11
C ILE A 70 -13.59 -10.51 8.44
N VAL A 71 -13.66 -11.52 9.31
CA VAL A 71 -12.50 -12.36 9.67
C VAL A 71 -11.90 -13.04 8.42
N LYS A 72 -12.73 -13.62 7.56
CA LYS A 72 -12.28 -14.25 6.31
C LYS A 72 -11.61 -13.26 5.37
N THR A 73 -12.19 -12.06 5.21
CA THR A 73 -11.66 -11.00 4.35
C THR A 73 -10.31 -10.51 4.85
N VAL A 74 -10.18 -10.24 6.16
CA VAL A 74 -8.91 -9.84 6.78
C VAL A 74 -7.84 -10.91 6.60
N CYS A 75 -8.16 -12.19 6.84
CA CYS A 75 -7.23 -13.29 6.64
C CYS A 75 -6.72 -13.37 5.18
N CYS A 76 -7.63 -13.32 4.20
CA CYS A 76 -7.24 -13.30 2.79
C CYS A 76 -6.39 -12.06 2.41
N LEU A 77 -6.71 -10.88 2.94
CA LEU A 77 -5.92 -9.67 2.69
C LEU A 77 -4.51 -9.78 3.29
N SER A 78 -4.38 -10.31 4.51
CA SER A 78 -3.07 -10.53 5.14
C SER A 78 -2.19 -11.51 4.37
N GLN A 79 -2.77 -12.56 3.78
CA GLN A 79 -2.03 -13.55 2.99
C GLN A 79 -1.63 -13.02 1.61
N ARG A 80 -2.43 -12.12 1.02
CA ARG A 80 -2.16 -11.49 -0.30
C ARG A 80 -1.20 -10.31 -0.24
N ALA A 81 -1.07 -9.66 0.92
CA ALA A 81 -0.11 -8.59 1.13
C ALA A 81 1.32 -9.12 1.44
N ALA A 82 1.47 -10.41 1.69
CA ALA A 82 2.74 -11.07 2.00
C ALA A 82 3.59 -11.44 0.76
N PHE A 83 3.13 -11.11 -0.45
CA PHE A 83 3.81 -11.41 -1.73
C PHE A 83 3.78 -10.21 -2.69
#